data_AF-A0A822DUQ5-F1
#
_entry.id   AF-A0A822DUQ5-F1
#
_cell.length_a   1.000
_cell.length_b   1.000
_cell.length_c   1.000
_cell.angle_alpha   90.00
_cell.angle_beta   90.00
_cell.angle_gamma   90.00
#
_symmetry.space_group_name_H-M   'P 1'
#
loop_
_entity.id
_entity.type
_entity.pdbx_description
1 polymer ?
#
loop_
_entity_poly.entity_id
_entity_poly.type
_entity_poly.pdbx_seq_one_letter_code
_entity_poly.pdbx_strand_id
1 'polypeptide(L)'
;MLPLQLKQSALERPEFIDQFINIKELYMEYYPNTRIRGMKDLLQKLNLKLEGRHHSGIDDTKNITKIAQWFIENKQPLKLTSKKTE
;
A
#
# COMPACT_ATOMS: atom_id res chain seq x y z
N MET A 1 9.30 12.16 0.77
CA MET A 1 9.10 10.87 0.08
C MET A 1 10.44 10.33 -0.39
N LEU A 2 10.62 9.01 -0.41
CA LEU A 2 11.91 8.32 -0.56
C LEU A 2 12.82 8.83 -1.72
N PRO A 3 12.34 9.06 -2.96
CA PRO A 3 13.20 9.54 -4.05
C PRO A 3 13.87 10.89 -3.76
N LEU A 4 13.15 11.80 -3.12
CA LEU A 4 13.69 13.11 -2.73
C LEU A 4 14.73 12.96 -1.63
N GLN A 5 14.48 12.09 -0.65
CA GLN A 5 15.41 11.85 0.46
C GLN A 5 16.73 11.24 -0.02
N LEU A 6 16.68 10.29 -0.96
CA LEU A 6 17.88 9.69 -1.57
C LEU A 6 18.72 10.76 -2.28
N LYS A 7 18.07 11.63 -3.07
CA LYS A 7 18.74 12.76 -3.73
C LYS A 7 19.37 13.73 -2.73
N GLN A 8 18.66 14.08 -1.66
CA GLN A 8 19.17 14.97 -0.60
C GLN A 8 20.33 14.35 0.18
N SER A 9 20.32 13.03 0.32
CA SER A 9 21.36 12.30 1.06
C SER A 9 22.53 11.87 0.17
N ALA A 10 22.52 12.23 -1.12
CA ALA A 10 23.49 11.78 -2.13
C ALA A 10 23.67 10.25 -2.16
N LEU A 11 22.58 9.51 -1.93
CA LEU A 11 22.57 8.05 -1.97
C LEU A 11 22.08 7.57 -3.33
N GLU A 12 22.74 6.54 -3.84
CA GLU A 12 22.25 5.81 -5.02
C GLU A 12 20.91 5.15 -4.74
N ARG A 13 20.08 5.06 -5.77
CA ARG A 13 18.75 4.45 -5.69
C ARG A 13 18.90 2.93 -5.75
N PRO A 14 18.55 2.18 -4.69
CA PRO A 14 18.59 0.72 -4.77
C PRO A 14 17.48 0.19 -5.69
N GLU A 15 17.79 -0.78 -6.56
CA GLU A 15 16.83 -1.30 -7.56
C GLU A 15 15.52 -1.84 -6.94
N PHE A 16 15.60 -2.43 -5.75
CA PHE A 16 14.44 -3.05 -5.10
C PHE A 16 13.35 -2.05 -4.72
N ILE A 17 13.66 -0.75 -4.60
CA ILE A 17 12.66 0.25 -4.17
C ILE A 17 11.63 0.57 -5.27
N ASP A 18 11.93 0.20 -6.51
CA ASP A 18 11.06 0.41 -7.67
C ASP A 18 9.99 -0.68 -7.83
N GLN A 19 10.08 -1.74 -7.01
CA GLN A 19 9.13 -2.83 -6.99
C GLN A 19 8.34 -2.80 -5.69
N PHE A 20 7.04 -2.49 -5.79
CA PHE A 20 6.17 -2.41 -4.62
C PHE A 20 4.72 -2.75 -4.96
N ILE A 21 3.95 -3.00 -3.90
CA ILE A 21 2.52 -3.24 -3.95
C ILE A 21 1.82 -2.00 -3.38
N ASN A 22 1.13 -1.27 -4.23
CA ASN A 22 0.18 -0.26 -3.77
C ASN A 22 -1.15 -0.97 -3.44
N ILE A 23 -1.42 -1.13 -2.15
CA ILE A 23 -2.57 -1.91 -1.65
C ILE A 23 -3.93 -1.38 -2.17
N LYS A 24 -4.01 -0.09 -2.52
CA LYS A 24 -5.22 0.50 -3.11
C LYS A 24 -5.40 0.08 -4.56
N GLU A 25 -4.31 0.06 -5.33
CA GLU A 25 -4.33 -0.41 -6.72
C GLU A 25 -4.65 -1.89 -6.77
N LEU A 26 -4.02 -2.69 -5.90
CA LEU A 26 -4.31 -4.11 -5.78
C LEU A 26 -5.80 -4.37 -5.53
N TYR A 27 -6.42 -3.59 -4.62
CA TYR A 27 -7.87 -3.69 -4.40
C TYR A 27 -8.66 -3.36 -5.67
N MET A 28 -8.32 -2.28 -6.38
CA MET A 28 -9.03 -1.88 -7.60
C MET A 28 -8.83 -2.86 -8.76
N GLU A 29 -7.73 -3.62 -8.79
CA GLU A 29 -7.52 -4.72 -9.74
C GLU A 29 -8.47 -5.89 -9.48
N TYR A 30 -8.68 -6.27 -8.21
CA TYR A 30 -9.63 -7.34 -7.84
C TYR A 30 -11.09 -6.91 -7.93
N TYR A 31 -11.36 -5.62 -7.72
CA TYR A 31 -12.71 -5.04 -7.67
C TYR A 31 -12.82 -3.87 -8.66
N PRO A 32 -12.89 -4.15 -9.97
CA PRO A 32 -13.01 -3.11 -10.99
C PRO A 32 -14.30 -2.31 -10.78
N ASN A 33 -14.27 -1.01 -11.10
CA ASN A 33 -15.32 -0.02 -10.83
C ASN A 33 -15.41 0.49 -9.38
N THR A 34 -14.49 0.11 -8.51
CA THR A 34 -14.36 0.72 -7.19
C THR A 34 -13.35 1.86 -7.21
N ARG A 35 -13.58 2.91 -6.40
CA ARG A 35 -12.62 3.99 -6.18
C ARG A 35 -12.19 3.98 -4.72
N ILE A 36 -10.88 3.92 -4.48
CA ILE A 36 -10.29 4.01 -3.14
C ILE A 36 -9.59 5.35 -2.97
N ARG A 37 -10.07 6.18 -2.05
CA ARG A 37 -9.50 7.51 -1.77
C ARG A 37 -8.21 7.42 -0.95
N GLY A 38 -8.15 6.47 -0.02
CA GLY A 38 -7.03 6.32 0.91
C GLY A 38 -7.13 5.03 1.73
N MET A 39 -6.17 4.82 2.62
CA MET A 39 -6.11 3.63 3.48
C MET A 39 -7.36 3.49 4.38
N LYS A 40 -7.84 4.59 4.98
CA LYS A 40 -9.05 4.58 5.82
C LYS A 40 -10.32 4.16 5.07
N ASP A 41 -10.46 4.63 3.83
CA ASP A 41 -11.59 4.26 2.95
C ASP A 41 -11.52 2.76 2.58
N LEU A 42 -10.32 2.25 2.32
CA LEU A 42 -10.11 0.82 2.09
C LEU A 42 -10.45 -0.02 3.32
N LEU A 43 -9.97 0.37 4.52
CA LEU A 43 -10.35 -0.30 5.76
C LEU A 43 -11.87 -0.35 5.94
N GLN A 44 -12.57 0.76 5.71
CA GLN A 44 -14.02 0.83 5.82
C GLN A 44 -14.71 -0.12 4.84
N LYS A 45 -14.27 -0.17 3.58
CA LYS A 45 -14.80 -1.09 2.56
C LYS A 45 -14.59 -2.56 2.91
N LEU A 46 -13.48 -2.88 3.57
CA LEU A 46 -13.16 -4.23 4.02
C LEU A 46 -13.78 -4.57 5.39
N ASN A 47 -14.55 -3.64 5.97
CA ASN A 47 -15.10 -3.75 7.33
C ASN A 47 -14.01 -3.99 8.41
N LEU A 48 -12.82 -3.41 8.21
CA LEU A 48 -11.70 -3.45 9.14
C LEU A 48 -11.65 -2.16 9.97
N LYS A 49 -11.38 -2.29 11.27
CA LYS A 49 -11.24 -1.14 12.16
C LYS A 49 -9.86 -0.50 12.01
N LEU A 50 -9.82 0.82 11.89
CA LEU A 50 -8.57 1.59 11.98
C LEU A 50 -8.05 1.53 13.42
N GLU A 51 -6.79 1.15 13.58
CA GLU A 51 -6.11 1.10 14.86
C GLU A 51 -5.00 2.14 14.98
N GLY A 52 -4.78 2.63 16.20
CA GLY A 52 -3.77 3.64 16.51
C GLY A 52 -4.13 5.02 15.98
N ARG A 53 -3.10 5.84 15.75
CA ARG A 53 -3.25 7.23 15.31
C ARG A 53 -3.03 7.34 13.80
N HIS A 54 -4.03 7.85 13.08
CA HIS A 54 -3.87 8.14 11.65
C HIS A 54 -2.75 9.18 11.43
N HIS A 55 -1.94 8.98 10.38
CA HIS A 55 -0.72 9.75 10.09
C HIS A 55 0.48 9.45 11.01
N SER A 56 0.38 8.44 11.87
CA SER A 56 1.52 7.80 12.53
C SER A 56 2.05 6.70 11.61
N GLY A 57 3.29 6.83 11.12
CA GLY A 57 3.84 5.87 10.16
C GLY A 57 3.76 4.42 10.65
N ILE A 58 4.05 4.17 11.93
CA ILE A 58 3.99 2.82 12.51
C ILE A 58 2.57 2.27 12.59
N ASP A 59 1.58 3.10 12.91
CA ASP A 59 0.19 2.65 13.00
C ASP A 59 -0.42 2.48 11.60
N ASP A 60 -0.10 3.37 10.67
CA ASP A 60 -0.50 3.22 9.27
C ASP A 60 0.11 1.94 8.67
N THR A 61 1.36 1.59 8.99
CA THR A 61 1.96 0.29 8.60
C THR A 61 1.16 -0.89 9.16
N LYS A 62 0.80 -0.90 10.45
CA LYS A 62 -0.03 -1.98 11.04
C LYS A 62 -1.38 -2.12 10.34
N ASN A 63 -2.03 -1.00 10.02
CA ASN A 63 -3.31 -1.01 9.30
C ASN A 63 -3.16 -1.55 7.87
N ILE A 64 -2.08 -1.18 7.16
CA ILE A 64 -1.78 -1.73 5.83
C ILE A 64 -1.48 -3.23 5.92
N THR A 65 -0.75 -3.69 6.94
CA THR A 65 -0.51 -5.12 7.19
C THR A 65 -1.82 -5.89 7.35
N LYS A 66 -2.79 -5.35 8.08
CA LYS A 66 -4.12 -5.99 8.21
C LYS A 66 -4.86 -6.12 6.89
N ILE A 67 -4.80 -5.09 6.07
CA ILE A 67 -5.39 -5.14 4.73
C ILE A 67 -4.70 -6.24 3.91
N ALA A 68 -3.37 -6.34 3.98
CA ALA A 68 -2.62 -7.39 3.30
C ALA A 68 -2.98 -8.80 3.81
N GLN A 69 -3.16 -8.97 5.12
CA GLN A 69 -3.63 -10.23 5.71
C GLN A 69 -5.05 -10.58 5.22
N TRP A 70 -5.95 -9.61 5.17
CA TRP A 70 -7.29 -9.80 4.64
C TRP A 70 -7.29 -10.33 3.20
N PHE A 71 -6.42 -9.80 2.33
CA PHE A 71 -6.25 -10.33 0.96
C PHE A 71 -5.85 -11.81 0.96
N ILE A 72 -4.86 -12.18 1.78
CA ILE A 72 -4.37 -13.56 1.87
C ILE A 72 -5.47 -14.51 2.37
N GLU A 73 -6.18 -14.12 3.43
CA GLU A 73 -7.29 -14.89 4.01
C GLU A 73 -8.45 -15.09 3.01
N ASN A 74 -8.70 -14.11 2.15
CA ASN A 74 -9.72 -14.17 1.11
C ASN A 74 -9.21 -14.80 -0.21
N LYS A 75 -8.06 -15.49 -0.17
CA LYS A 75 -7.44 -16.19 -1.32
C LYS A 75 -7.17 -15.25 -2.50
N GLN A 76 -6.84 -13.99 -2.22
CA GLN A 76 -6.45 -12.98 -3.19
C GLN A 76 -4.94 -12.74 -3.09
N PRO A 77 -4.14 -13.22 -4.05
CA PRO A 77 -2.68 -13.06 -4.00
C PRO A 77 -2.23 -11.60 -3.98
N LEU A 78 -1.19 -11.32 -3.20
CA LEU A 78 -0.51 -10.02 -3.24
C LEU A 78 0.37 -9.97 -4.50
N LYS A 79 0.08 -9.02 -5.40
CA LYS A 79 0.79 -8.86 -6.69
C LYS A 79 1.45 -7.49 -6.76
N LEU A 80 2.58 -7.41 -7.44
CA LEU A 80 3.25 -6.13 -7.73
C LEU A 80 2.31 -5.24 -8.54
N THR A 81 2.16 -3.99 -8.09
CA THR A 81 1.36 -2.98 -8.82
C THR A 81 2.22 -1.83 -9.32
N SER A 82 3.47 -1.73 -8.86
CA SER A 82 4.45 -0.78 -9.39
C SER A 82 4.59 -0.99 -10.90
N LYS A 83 4.31 0.07 -11.67
CA LYS A 83 4.57 0.07 -13.11
C LYS A 83 6.07 0.17 -13.33
N LYS A 84 6.63 -0.64 -14.23
CA LYS A 84 7.99 -0.42 -14.71
C LYS A 84 8.03 0.98 -15.31
N THR A 85 8.92 1.82 -14.78
CA THR A 85 9.28 3.06 -15.45
C THR A 85 10.15 2.65 -16.63
N GLU A 86 9.65 2.81 -17.86
CA GLU A 86 10.47 2.72 -19.08
C GLU A 86 11.51 3.85 -19.13
#